data_AF-A0A7X6XDM8-F1
#
_entry.id   AF-A0A7X6XDM8-F1
#
_cell.length_a   1.000
_cell.length_b   1.000
_cell.length_c   1.000
_cell.angle_alpha   90.00
_cell.angle_beta   90.00
_cell.angle_gamma   90.00
#
_symmetry.space_group_name_H-M   'P 1'
#
loop_
_entity.id
_entity.type
_entity.pdbx_description
1 polymer ?
#
loop_
_entity_poly.entity_id
_entity_poly.type
_entity_poly.pdbx_seq_one_letter_code
_entity_poly.pdbx_strand_id
1 'polypeptide(L)' 'IRALIMVERDSQKGIIIGHQGKALKKLGTTARKDIEKFFGKKVFIELYVKVEKDWRDRDNILRSYGYRID' A
#
# COMPACT_ATOMS: atom_id res chain seq x y z
N ILE A 1 -11.39 6.02 2.42
CA ILE A 1 -9.94 6.08 2.71
C ILE A 1 -9.21 5.87 1.39
N ARG A 2 -8.21 6.69 1.09
CA ARG A 2 -7.30 6.50 -0.05
C ARG A 2 -5.93 6.13 0.49
N ALA A 3 -5.30 5.10 -0.06
CA ALA A 3 -3.96 4.68 0.35
C ALA A 3 -3.10 4.32 -0.87
N LEU A 4 -1.79 4.49 -0.69
CA LEU A 4 -0.82 4.32 -1.75
C LEU A 4 0.26 3.33 -1.27
N ILE A 5 0.46 2.29 -2.07
CA ILE A 5 1.42 1.22 -1.84
C ILE A 5 2.67 1.57 -2.63
N MET A 6 3.73 1.90 -1.91
CA MET A 6 5.04 2.23 -2.48
C MET A 6 5.83 0.94 -2.75
N VAL A 7 6.39 0.83 -3.95
CA VAL A 7 7.32 -0.23 -4.31
C VAL A 7 8.55 0.38 -4.99
N GLU A 8 9.67 -0.33 -4.96
CA GLU A 8 10.93 0.17 -5.50
C GLU A 8 11.12 -0.17 -6.98
N ARG A 9 10.53 -1.29 -7.44
CA ARG A 9 10.71 -1.81 -8.80
C ARG A 9 9.39 -2.14 -9.48
N ASP A 10 9.32 -1.98 -10.80
CA ASP A 10 8.13 -2.32 -11.60
C ASP A 10 7.73 -3.79 -11.50
N SER A 11 8.70 -4.70 -11.34
CA SER A 11 8.40 -6.12 -11.11
C SER A 11 7.60 -6.34 -9.84
N GLN A 12 7.88 -5.59 -8.77
CA GLN A 12 7.12 -5.62 -7.53
C GLN A 12 5.72 -5.06 -7.73
N LYS A 13 5.56 -3.97 -8.51
CA LYS A 13 4.24 -3.44 -8.86
C LYS A 13 3.38 -4.52 -9.53
N GLY A 14 3.95 -5.26 -10.47
CA GLY A 14 3.28 -6.40 -11.12
C GLY A 14 2.85 -7.48 -10.13
N ILE A 15 3.72 -7.85 -9.18
CA ILE A 15 3.44 -8.84 -8.13
C ILE A 15 2.30 -8.38 -7.20
N ILE A 16 2.34 -7.12 -6.74
CA ILE A 16 1.33 -6.57 -5.82
C ILE A 16 -0.04 -6.46 -6.49
N ILE A 17 -0.08 -6.01 -7.76
CA ILE A 17 -1.33 -5.98 -8.53
C ILE A 17 -1.83 -7.42 -8.75
N GLY A 18 -0.93 -8.31 -9.16
CA GLY A 18 -1.23 -9.69 -9.51
C GLY A 18 -2.03 -9.79 -10.82
N HIS A 19 -2.22 -11.02 -11.29
CA HIS A 19 -2.96 -11.27 -12.52
C HIS A 19 -4.37 -10.68 -12.44
N GLN A 20 -4.72 -9.78 -13.37
CA GLN A 20 -6.00 -9.05 -13.39
C GLN A 20 -6.36 -8.34 -12.07
N GLY A 21 -5.36 -7.92 -11.29
CA GLY A 21 -5.62 -7.22 -10.02
C GLY A 21 -6.07 -8.13 -8.86
N LYS A 22 -6.03 -9.46 -9.02
CA LYS A 22 -6.54 -10.40 -8.01
C LYS A 22 -5.81 -10.30 -6.68
N ALA A 23 -4.49 -10.09 -6.70
CA ALA A 23 -3.70 -9.96 -5.47
C ALA A 23 -4.04 -8.66 -4.73
N LEU A 24 -4.10 -7.53 -5.45
CA LEU A 24 -4.48 -6.24 -4.88
C LEU A 24 -5.91 -6.25 -4.32
N LYS A 25 -6.86 -6.89 -5.04
CA LYS A 25 -8.24 -7.06 -4.56
C LYS A 25 -8.31 -7.86 -3.27
N LYS A 26 -7.53 -8.94 -3.17
CA LYS A 26 -7.44 -9.76 -1.95
C LYS A 26 -6.90 -8.93 -0.79
N LEU A 27 -5.78 -8.22 -1.00
CA LEU A 27 -5.16 -7.36 0.00
C LEU A 27 -6.12 -6.26 0.48
N GLY A 28 -6.76 -5.53 -0.44
CA GLY A 28 -7.72 -4.49 -0.10
C GLY A 28 -8.96 -5.01 0.60
N THR A 29 -9.43 -6.22 0.25
CA THR A 29 -10.56 -6.86 0.94
C THR A 29 -10.21 -7.22 2.37
N THR A 30 -9.03 -7.79 2.61
CA THR A 30 -8.57 -8.13 3.98
C THR A 30 -8.38 -6.86 4.81
N ALA A 31 -7.63 -5.88 4.30
CA ALA A 31 -7.41 -4.61 5.00
C ALA A 31 -8.72 -3.88 5.31
N ARG A 32 -9.68 -3.87 4.37
CA ARG A 32 -11.00 -3.27 4.60
C ARG A 32 -11.74 -3.96 5.74
N LYS A 33 -11.74 -5.29 5.81
CA LYS A 33 -12.41 -6.02 6.89
C LYS A 33 -11.83 -5.67 8.26
N ASP A 34 -10.50 -5.59 8.36
CA ASP A 34 -9.83 -5.24 9.61
C ASP A 34 -10.16 -3.81 10.04
N ILE A 35 -10.14 -2.87 9.09
CA ILE A 35 -10.49 -1.48 9.33
C ILE A 35 -11.98 -1.33 9.72
N GLU A 36 -12.90 -2.00 9.02
CA GLU A 36 -14.32 -1.99 9.36
C GLU A 36 -14.57 -2.55 10.76
N LYS A 37 -13.86 -3.62 11.14
CA LYS A 37 -13.93 -4.20 12.48
C LYS A 37 -13.45 -3.22 13.54
N PHE A 38 -12.36 -2.49 13.28
CA PHE A 38 -11.82 -1.50 14.20
C PHE A 38 -12.74 -0.29 14.38
N PHE A 39 -13.32 0.23 13.29
CA PHE A 39 -14.17 1.42 13.34
C PHE A 39 -15.66 1.14 13.59
N GLY A 40 -16.10 -0.12 13.52
CA GLY A 40 -17.51 -0.50 13.70
C GLY A 40 -18.46 0.02 12.62
N LYS A 41 -17.95 0.37 11.43
CA LYS A 41 -18.73 0.94 10.31
C LYS A 41 -18.22 0.47 8.96
N LYS A 42 -19.05 0.64 7.92
CA LYS A 42 -18.64 0.38 6.54
C LYS A 42 -17.58 1.37 6.07
N VAL A 43 -16.57 0.86 5.36
CA VAL A 43 -15.45 1.65 4.88
C VAL A 43 -15.16 1.31 3.43
N PHE A 44 -15.05 2.35 2.61
CA PHE A 44 -14.50 2.23 1.26
C PHE A 44 -12.99 2.55 1.28
N ILE A 45 -12.19 1.67 0.67
CA ILE A 45 -10.75 1.86 0.52
C ILE A 45 -10.40 1.83 -0.96
N GLU A 46 -9.73 2.87 -1.41
CA GLU A 46 -9.12 2.97 -2.74
C GLU A 46 -7.61 2.81 -2.60
N LEU A 47 -7.04 1.85 -3.34
CA LEU A 47 -5.63 1.50 -3.26
C LEU A 47 -4.94 1.75 -4.60
N TYR A 48 -3.78 2.43 -4.56
CA TYR A 48 -2.91 2.63 -5.71
C TYR A 48 -1.53 2.04 -5.47
N VAL A 49 -0.89 1.52 -6.52
CA VAL A 49 0.50 1.03 -6.43
C VAL A 49 1.39 1.96 -7.24
N LYS A 50 2.38 2.57 -6.58
CA LYS A 50 3.34 3.50 -7.18
C LYS A 50 4.75 2.95 -7.07
N VAL A 51 5.50 3.02 -8.15
CA VAL A 51 6.93 2.73 -8.18
C VAL A 51 7.69 4.02 -7.91
N GLU A 52 8.63 3.97 -6.99
CA GLU A 52 9.49 5.07 -6.61
C GLU A 52 10.88 4.49 -6.34
N LYS A 53 11.82 4.75 -7.24
CA LYS A 53 13.12 4.08 -7.20
C LYS A 53 13.90 4.50 -5.94
N ASP A 54 14.62 3.56 -5.33
CA ASP A 54 15.54 3.80 -4.21
C ASP A 54 14.88 4.60 -3.05
N TRP A 55 13.56 4.43 -2.83
CA TRP A 55 12.83 5.17 -1.79
C TRP A 55 13.26 4.79 -0.37
N ARG A 56 13.78 3.57 -0.22
CA ARG A 56 14.29 3.03 1.04
C ARG A 56 15.64 3.61 1.44
N ASP A 57 16.39 4.16 0.50
CA ASP A 57 17.71 4.76 0.75
C ASP A 57 17.63 6.29 0.89
N ARG A 58 16.41 6.85 0.81
CA ARG A 58 16.17 8.29 0.85
C ARG A 58 15.54 8.69 2.18
N ASP A 59 16.38 9.15 3.10
CA ASP A 59 16.00 9.55 4.46
C ASP A 59 14.83 10.53 4.51
N ASN A 60 14.81 11.52 3.61
CA ASN A 60 13.72 12.48 3.53
C ASN A 60 12.37 11.80 3.20
N ILE A 61 12.38 10.79 2.34
CA ILE A 61 11.19 10.04 1.95
C ILE A 61 10.76 9.08 3.04
N LEU A 62 11.70 8.36 3.64
CA LEU A 62 11.43 7.50 4.80
C LEU A 62 10.76 8.29 5.94
N ARG A 63 11.29 9.47 6.27
CA ARG A 63 10.69 10.37 7.26
C ARG A 63 9.27 10.79 6.86
N SER A 64 9.03 11.10 5.59
CA SER A 64 7.69 11.45 5.09
C SER A 64 6.68 10.30 5.18
N TYR A 65 7.14 9.04 5.15
CA TYR A 65 6.30 7.86 5.32
C TYR A 65 6.14 7.45 6.79
N GLY A 66 6.78 8.18 7.71
CA GLY A 66 6.70 7.94 9.15
C GLY A 66 7.66 6.87 9.67
N TYR A 67 8.64 6.43 8.85
CA TYR A 67 9.72 5.58 9.35
C TYR A 67 10.67 6.41 10.22
N ARG A 68 11.08 5.84 11.35
CA ARG A 68 12.15 6.39 12.18
C ARG A 68 13.48 5.91 11.62
N ILE A 69 14.43 6.84 11.51
CA ILE A 69 15.81 6.58 11.09
C ILE A 69 16.61 6.78 12.37
N ASP A 70 16.67 5.72 13.16
CA ASP A 70 17.52 5.59 14.35
C ASP A 70 18.88 5.00 13.99
#